data_AF-A0AAW8EI57-F1
#
_entry.id   AF-A0AAW8EI57-F1
#
_cell.length_a   1.000
_cell.length_b   1.000
_cell.length_c   1.000
_cell.angle_alpha   90.00
_cell.angle_beta   90.00
_cell.angle_gamma   90.00
#
_symmetry.space_group_name_H-M   'P 1'
#
loop_
_entity.id
_entity.type
_entity.pdbx_description
1 polymer ?
#
loop_
_entity_poly.entity_id
_entity_poly.type
_entity_poly.pdbx_seq_one_letter_code
_entity_poly.pdbx_strand_id
1 'polypeptide(L)'
;MSLSLFAAETLVLDYLNGRVLPSTLHLAVVLAVETRLLKGVMPVLDETLCTEMDDHATAPPPWSSESVLRATQERLRILRALSET
;
A
#
# COMPACT_ATOMS: atom_id res chain seq x y z
N MET A 1 13.84 -13.69 1.96
CA MET A 1 12.42 -13.57 2.32
C MET A 1 11.81 -14.96 2.27
N SER A 2 11.09 -15.41 3.31
CA SER A 2 10.41 -16.71 3.30
C SER A 2 9.19 -16.67 2.35
N LEU A 3 8.75 -17.84 1.86
CA LEU A 3 7.52 -17.94 1.07
C LEU A 3 6.28 -17.52 1.87
N SER A 4 6.27 -17.80 3.18
CA SER A 4 5.21 -17.40 4.10
C SER A 4 5.10 -15.89 4.24
N LEU A 5 6.24 -15.19 4.38
CA LEU A 5 6.28 -13.73 4.46
C LEU A 5 5.85 -13.08 3.14
N PHE A 6 6.27 -13.62 2.00
CA PHE A 6 5.82 -13.16 0.68
C PHE A 6 4.31 -13.33 0.50
N ALA A 7 3.75 -14.48 0.88
CA ALA A 7 2.31 -14.73 0.80
C ALA A 7 1.53 -13.80 1.72
N ALA A 8 2.03 -13.56 2.94
CA ALA A 8 1.42 -12.63 3.88
C ALA A 8 1.39 -11.20 3.34
N GLU A 9 2.53 -10.71 2.86
CA GLU A 9 2.66 -9.40 2.22
C GLU A 9 1.67 -9.25 1.06
N THR A 10 1.60 -10.26 0.19
CA THR A 10 0.73 -10.25 -0.99
C THR A 10 -0.75 -10.19 -0.60
N LEU A 11 -1.17 -10.99 0.39
CA LEU A 11 -2.55 -10.97 0.89
C LEU A 11 -2.94 -9.61 1.48
N VAL A 12 -2.03 -9.02 2.26
CA VAL A 12 -2.25 -7.69 2.86
C VAL A 12 -2.39 -6.62 1.77
N LEU A 13 -1.50 -6.64 0.77
CA LEU A 13 -1.55 -5.68 -0.33
C LEU A 13 -2.80 -5.84 -1.20
N ASP A 14 -3.20 -7.08 -1.48
CA ASP A 14 -4.43 -7.39 -2.22
C ASP A 14 -5.66 -6.85 -1.50
N TYR A 15 -5.76 -7.11 -0.18
CA TYR A 15 -6.85 -6.60 0.65
C TYR A 15 -6.86 -5.05 0.74
N LEU A 16 -5.70 -4.42 0.88
CA LEU A 16 -5.62 -2.95 0.94
C LEU A 16 -6.01 -2.29 -0.38
N ASN A 17 -5.88 -3.00 -1.50
CA ASN A 17 -6.33 -2.56 -2.83
C ASN A 17 -5.88 -1.13 -3.17
N GLY A 18 -4.57 -0.88 -3.03
CA GLY A 18 -3.95 0.42 -3.32
C GLY A 18 -4.01 1.44 -2.18
N ARG A 19 -4.75 1.16 -1.10
CA ARG A 19 -4.60 1.90 0.17
C ARG A 19 -3.28 1.55 0.84
N VAL A 20 -2.84 2.41 1.75
CA VAL A 20 -1.58 2.23 2.48
C VAL A 20 -1.80 2.31 3.98
N LEU A 21 -1.08 1.47 4.71
CA LEU A 21 -0.96 1.55 6.16
C LEU A 21 0.31 2.32 6.55
N PRO A 22 0.34 2.94 7.73
CA PRO A 22 1.59 3.38 8.35
C PRO A 22 2.59 2.22 8.38
N SER A 23 3.86 2.46 8.05
CA SER A 23 4.86 1.42 7.82
C SER A 23 5.05 0.46 9.00
N THR A 24 4.98 0.95 10.25
CA THR A 24 5.03 0.11 11.45
C THR A 24 3.81 -0.80 11.56
N LEU A 25 2.62 -0.29 11.23
CA LEU A 25 1.39 -1.07 11.27
C LEU A 25 1.36 -2.09 10.13
N HIS A 26 1.78 -1.71 8.93
CA HIS A 26 1.92 -2.60 7.78
C HIS A 26 2.79 -3.83 8.14
N LEU A 27 3.98 -3.59 8.70
CA LEU A 27 4.86 -4.67 9.14
C LEU A 27 4.21 -5.57 10.20
N ALA A 28 3.53 -4.97 11.19
CA ALA A 28 2.85 -5.73 12.25
C ALA A 28 1.74 -6.64 11.68
N VAL A 29 0.93 -6.11 10.77
CA VAL A 29 -0.13 -6.86 10.08
C VAL A 29 0.47 -8.00 9.26
N VAL A 30 1.51 -7.74 8.47
CA VAL A 30 2.17 -8.77 7.65
C VAL A 30 2.73 -9.90 8.52
N LEU A 31 3.38 -9.60 9.65
CA LEU A 31 3.87 -10.62 10.58
C LEU A 31 2.74 -11.40 11.25
N ALA A 32 1.62 -10.75 11.56
CA ALA A 32 0.44 -11.41 12.12
C ALA A 32 -0.18 -12.39 11.10
N VAL A 33 -0.31 -11.95 9.83
CA VAL A 33 -0.79 -12.76 8.71
C VAL A 33 0.16 -13.94 8.44
N GLU A 34 1.47 -13.70 8.43
CA GLU A 34 2.48 -14.76 8.28
C GLU A 34 2.34 -15.81 9.38
N THR A 35 2.19 -15.37 10.63
CA THR A 35 2.02 -16.27 11.78
C THR A 35 0.75 -17.12 11.63
N ARG A 36 -0.34 -16.54 11.15
CA ARG A 36 -1.60 -17.27 10.91
C ARG A 36 -1.46 -18.28 9.77
N LEU A 37 -0.78 -17.92 8.68
CA LEU A 37 -0.45 -18.83 7.58
C LEU A 37 0.36 -20.03 8.07
N LEU A 38 1.44 -19.78 8.82
CA LEU A 38 2.30 -20.84 9.37
C LEU A 38 1.56 -21.77 10.34
N LYS A 39 0.56 -21.24 11.05
CA LYS A 39 -0.29 -22.01 11.98
C LYS A 39 -1.50 -22.67 11.32
N GLY A 40 -1.75 -22.42 10.03
CA GLY A 40 -2.92 -22.93 9.32
C GLY A 40 -4.26 -22.37 9.84
N VAL A 41 -4.25 -21.16 10.43
CA VAL A 41 -5.46 -20.51 10.94
C VAL A 41 -6.30 -19.97 9.78
N MET A 42 -7.59 -20.27 9.79
CA MET A 42 -8.56 -19.83 8.77
C MET A 42 -9.78 -19.18 9.43
N PRO A 43 -10.28 -18.03 8.91
CA PRO A 43 -9.68 -17.26 7.82
C PRO A 43 -8.37 -16.59 8.27
N VAL A 44 -7.42 -16.46 7.34
CA VAL A 44 -6.13 -15.80 7.61
C VAL A 44 -6.34 -14.31 7.90
N LEU A 45 -7.14 -13.66 7.06
CA LEU A 45 -7.68 -12.32 7.27
C LEU A 45 -9.07 -12.48 7.89
N ASP A 46 -9.15 -12.41 9.22
CA ASP A 46 -10.44 -12.41 9.92
C ASP A 46 -11.04 -11.01 9.96
N GLU A 47 -12.33 -10.94 10.31
CA GLU A 47 -13.09 -9.69 10.34
C GLU A 47 -12.40 -8.63 11.22
N THR A 48 -11.91 -9.02 12.40
CA THR A 48 -11.19 -8.12 13.30
C THR A 48 -9.94 -7.51 12.65
N LEU A 49 -9.11 -8.34 12.01
CA LEU A 49 -7.90 -7.84 11.35
C LEU A 49 -8.25 -6.92 10.17
N CYS A 50 -9.28 -7.28 9.40
CA CYS A 50 -9.81 -6.45 8.33
C CYS A 50 -10.28 -5.08 8.85
N THR A 51 -11.06 -5.05 9.92
CA THR A 51 -11.54 -3.79 10.53
C THR A 51 -10.38 -2.91 11.00
N GLU A 52 -9.39 -3.47 11.69
CA GLU A 52 -8.19 -2.73 12.14
C GLU A 52 -7.39 -2.17 10.96
N MET A 53 -7.28 -2.93 9.87
CA MET A 53 -6.65 -2.44 8.65
C MET A 53 -7.47 -1.31 8.02
N ASP A 54 -8.79 -1.43 7.95
CA ASP A 54 -9.68 -0.42 7.37
C ASP A 54 -9.65 0.91 8.14
N ASP A 55 -9.61 0.86 9.48
CA ASP A 55 -9.58 2.04 10.34
C ASP A 55 -8.31 2.88 10.18
N HIS A 56 -7.22 2.25 9.74
CA HIS A 56 -5.91 2.88 9.59
C HIS A 56 -5.45 3.04 8.14
N ALA A 57 -6.12 2.38 7.19
CA ALA A 57 -5.79 2.47 5.78
C ALA A 57 -6.11 3.86 5.23
N THR A 58 -5.10 4.47 4.61
CA THR A 58 -5.23 5.79 3.98
C THR A 58 -5.10 5.67 2.47
N ALA A 59 -5.66 6.64 1.74
CA ALA A 59 -5.37 6.76 0.32
C ALA A 59 -3.85 6.89 0.12
N PRO A 60 -3.28 6.30 -0.94
CA PRO A 60 -1.85 6.43 -1.21
C PRO A 60 -1.49 7.92 -1.27
N PRO A 61 -0.35 8.34 -0.69
CA PRO A 61 0.01 9.74 -0.64
C PRO A 61 -0.04 10.37 -2.04
N PRO A 62 -0.38 11.67 -2.16
CA PRO A 62 -0.52 12.39 -3.44
C PRO A 62 0.82 12.59 -4.17
N TRP A 63 1.83 11.78 -3.86
CA TRP A 63 3.08 11.62 -4.59
C TRP A 63 3.13 10.22 -5.18
N SER A 64 1.96 9.61 -5.37
CA SER A 64 1.77 8.52 -6.33
C SER A 64 2.46 8.88 -7.64
N SER A 65 2.98 7.87 -8.34
CA SER A 65 3.66 8.04 -9.62
C SER A 65 2.86 8.92 -10.58
N GLU A 66 1.53 8.83 -10.54
CA GLU A 66 0.61 9.66 -11.32
C GLU A 66 0.64 11.14 -10.93
N SER A 67 0.72 11.46 -9.64
CA SER A 67 0.79 12.83 -9.16
C SER A 67 2.16 13.46 -9.44
N VAL A 68 3.24 12.67 -9.34
CA VAL A 68 4.58 13.07 -9.77
C VAL A 68 4.62 13.32 -11.27
N LEU A 69 3.98 12.45 -12.06
CA LEU A 69 3.85 12.61 -13.52
C LEU A 69 3.06 13.88 -13.86
N ARG A 70 1.93 14.15 -13.18
CA ARG A 70 1.16 15.39 -13.40
C ARG A 70 1.97 16.63 -13.05
N ALA A 71 2.65 16.65 -11.89
CA ALA A 71 3.50 17.77 -11.49
C ALA A 71 4.64 18.01 -12.50
N THR A 72 5.22 16.93 -13.03
CA THR A 72 6.28 16.99 -14.05
C THR A 72 5.75 17.49 -15.40
N GLN A 73 4.58 17.02 -15.84
CA GLN A 73 3.91 17.48 -17.06
C GLN A 73 3.56 18.96 -17.01
N GLU A 74 3.04 19.43 -15.87
CA GLU A 74 2.69 20.84 -15.69
C GLU A 74 3.94 21.74 -15.76
N ARG A 75 5.02 21.30 -15.12
CA ARG A 75 6.30 22.03 -15.16
C ARG A 75 6.91 22.07 -16.57
N LEU A 76 6.77 20.99 -17.34
CA LEU A 76 7.17 20.94 -18.76
C LEU A 76 6.35 21.90 -19.64
N ARG A 77 5.05 22.03 -19.38
CA ARG A 77 4.18 23.00 -20.08
C ARG A 77 4.64 24.42 -19.86
N ILE A 78 4.89 24.79 -18.59
CA ILE A 78 5.35 26.13 -18.22
C ILE A 78 6.67 26.47 -18.91
N LEU A 79 7.62 25.52 -18.91
CA LEU A 79 8.93 25.74 -19.55
C LEU A 79 8.84 25.90 -21.07
N ARG A 80 7.93 25.19 -21.75
CA ARG A 80 7.68 25.40 -23.19
C ARG A 80 7.09 26.77 -23.46
N ALA A 81 6.09 27.18 -22.68
CA ALA A 81 5.45 28.49 -22.82
C ALA A 81 6.45 29.64 -22.66
N LEU A 82 7.43 29.49 -21.75
CA LEU A 82 8.51 30.47 -21.55
C LEU A 82 9.59 30.43 -22.62
N SER A 83 9.69 29.35 -23.41
CA SER A 83 10.67 29.22 -24.49
C SER A 83 10.14 29.76 -25.83
N GLU A 84 8.82 29.96 -25.95
CA GLU A 84 8.16 30.47 -27.16
C GLU A 84 7.92 31.99 -27.10
N THR A 85 8.29 32.64 -25.99
CA THR A 85 8.28 34.10 -25.78
C THR A 85 9.68 34.68 -25.84
#